data_AF-A0A450ZIM9-F1
#
_entry.id   AF-A0A450ZIM9-F1
#
_cell.length_a   1.000
_cell.length_b   1.000
_cell.length_c   1.000
_cell.angle_alpha   90.00
_cell.angle_beta   90.00
_cell.angle_gamma   90.00
#
_symmetry.space_group_name_H-M   'P 1'
#
loop_
_entity.id
_entity.type
_entity.pdbx_description
1 polymer ?
#
loop_
_entity_poly.entity_id
_entity_poly.type
_entity_poly.pdbx_seq_one_letter_code
_entity_poly.pdbx_strand_id
1 'polypeptide(L)' 'MTEGDIVLTPFPQADGKVKNRPALILREFPPYGDFLVCGISTQIRQAVPGFDDIIR' A
#
# COMPACT_ATOMS: atom_id res chain seq x y z
N MET A 1 -8.88 -11.82 2.83
CA MET A 1 -8.22 -10.74 2.09
C MET A 1 -8.91 -10.66 0.76
N THR A 2 -9.73 -9.62 0.57
CA THR A 2 -10.46 -9.31 -0.66
C THR A 2 -10.18 -7.88 -1.09
N GLU A 3 -10.57 -7.51 -2.31
CA GLU A 3 -10.50 -6.11 -2.77
C GLU A 3 -11.18 -5.18 -1.74
N GLY A 4 -10.52 -4.08 -1.38
CA GLY A 4 -11.01 -3.15 -0.37
C GLY A 4 -10.48 -3.38 1.05
N ASP A 5 -9.92 -4.56 1.36
CA ASP A 5 -9.32 -4.80 2.68
C ASP A 5 -8.06 -3.95 2.89
N ILE A 6 -7.89 -3.42 4.10
CA ILE A 6 -6.64 -2.79 4.56
C ILE A 6 -5.83 -3.84 5.32
N VAL A 7 -4.60 -4.07 4.87
CA VAL A 7 -3.69 -5.05 5.47
C VAL A 7 -2.39 -4.42 5.89
N LEU A 8 -1.74 -5.01 6.90
CA LEU A 8 -0.41 -4.63 7.33
C LEU A 8 0.61 -5.58 6.69
N THR A 9 1.55 -5.04 5.94
CA THR A 9 2.50 -5.86 5.16
C THR A 9 3.93 -5.29 5.24
N PRO A 10 4.97 -6.15 5.28
CA PRO A 10 6.36 -5.71 5.34
C PRO A 10 6.80 -5.08 4.00
N PHE A 11 7.02 -3.77 4.00
CA PHE A 11 7.52 -3.03 2.85
C PHE A 11 9.03 -2.77 2.98
N PRO A 12 9.85 -3.19 2.00
CA PRO A 12 11.24 -2.76 1.91
C PRO A 12 11.29 -1.26 1.58
N GLN A 13 12.10 -0.51 2.32
CA GLN A 13 12.33 0.91 2.10
C GLN A 13 13.65 1.15 1.37
N ALA A 14 13.81 2.31 0.75
CA ALA A 14 15.03 2.70 0.05
C ALA A 14 16.28 2.74 0.96
N ASP A 15 16.11 2.87 2.28
CA ASP A 15 17.18 2.80 3.28
C ASP A 15 17.55 1.36 3.68
N GLY A 16 17.00 0.35 2.99
CA GLY A 16 17.23 -1.07 3.24
C GLY A 16 16.47 -1.63 4.45
N LYS A 17 15.69 -0.83 5.16
CA LYS A 17 14.89 -1.30 6.29
C LYS A 17 13.56 -1.87 5.80
N VAL A 18 13.11 -2.95 6.43
CA VAL A 18 11.76 -3.48 6.24
C VAL A 18 10.87 -2.94 7.35
N LYS A 19 9.74 -2.34 6.97
CA LYS A 19 8.75 -1.84 7.93
C LYS A 19 7.36 -2.30 7.54
N ASN A 20 6.56 -2.65 8.54
CA ASN A 20 5.15 -2.90 8.35
C ASN A 20 4.43 -1.59 7.95
N ARG A 21 3.75 -1.61 6.81
CA ARG A 21 2.97 -0.49 6.28
C ARG A 21 1.54 -0.94 5.98
N PRO A 22 0.53 -0.11 6.26
CA PRO A 22 -0.81 -0.39 5.80
C PRO A 22 -0.85 -0.31 4.26
N ALA A 23 -1.59 -1.21 3.64
CA ALA A 23 -1.82 -1.22 2.21
C ALA A 23 -3.28 -1.62 1.92
N LEU A 24 -3.88 -0.98 0.93
CA LEU A 24 -5.21 -1.31 0.41
C LEU A 24 -5.06 -2.39 -0.66
N ILE A 25 -5.82 -3.48 -0.57
CA ILE A 25 -5.90 -4.47 -1.65
C ILE A 25 -6.73 -3.89 -2.80
N LEU A 26 -6.12 -3.74 -3.97
CA LEU A 26 -6.78 -3.28 -5.18
C LEU A 26 -7.38 -4.46 -5.96
N ARG A 27 -6.62 -5.56 -6.09
CA ARG A 27 -7.00 -6.74 -6.88
C ARG A 27 -6.15 -7.94 -6.52
N GLU A 28 -6.73 -9.15 -6.61
CA GLU A 28 -5.93 -10.38 -6.70
C GLU A 28 -5.15 -10.39 -8.03
N PHE A 29 -3.84 -10.59 -7.94
CA PHE A 29 -2.94 -10.69 -9.07
C PHE A 29 -2.69 -12.18 -9.39
N PRO A 30 -3.34 -12.72 -10.43
CA PRO A 30 -3.23 -14.14 -10.76
C PRO A 30 -1.83 -14.49 -11.31
N PRO A 31 -1.45 -15.78 -11.30
CA PRO A 31 -2.26 -16.93 -10.89
C PRO A 31 -2.03 -17.43 -9.45
N TYR A 32 -1.11 -16.83 -8.70
CA TYR A 32 -0.59 -17.42 -7.46
C TYR A 32 -1.29 -16.94 -6.18
N GLY A 33 -2.39 -16.19 -6.31
CA GLY A 33 -3.07 -15.56 -5.18
C GLY A 33 -2.30 -14.37 -4.60
N ASP A 34 -1.41 -13.77 -5.39
CA ASP A 34 -0.75 -12.52 -5.03
C ASP A 34 -1.78 -11.37 -5.04
N PHE A 35 -1.43 -10.22 -4.47
CA PHE A 35 -2.30 -9.05 -4.48
C PHE A 35 -1.57 -7.83 -5.05
N LEU A 36 -2.23 -7.15 -5.98
CA LEU A 36 -1.91 -5.76 -6.31
C LEU A 36 -2.44 -4.88 -5.17
N VAL A 37 -1.55 -4.11 -4.55
CA VAL A 37 -1.87 -3.27 -3.39
C VAL A 37 -1.44 -1.82 -3.61
N CYS A 38 -2.16 -0.90 -2.97
CA CYS A 38 -1.77 0.52 -2.86
C CYS A 38 -1.25 0.79 -1.44
N GLY A 39 -0.05 1.37 -1.32
CA GLY A 39 0.53 1.70 -0.02
C GLY A 39 -0.18 2.89 0.62
N ILE A 40 -0.43 2.82 1.94
CA ILE A 40 -1.04 3.90 2.71
C ILE A 40 0.02 4.50 3.63
N SER A 41 0.09 5.83 3.67
CA SER A 41 1.01 6.58 4.53
C SER A 41 0.27 7.67 5.29
N THR A 42 0.63 7.87 6.56
CA THR A 42 0.16 9.01 7.35
C THR A 42 0.95 10.29 7.05
N GLN A 43 2.02 10.21 6.25
CA GLN A 43 2.90 11.34 5.94
C GLN A 43 2.36 12.19 4.79
N ILE A 44 1.26 12.90 5.04
CA ILE A 44 0.57 13.74 4.05
C ILE A 44 1.50 14.78 3.40
N ARG A 45 2.53 15.25 4.12
CA ARG A 45 3.54 16.18 3.59
C ARG A 45 4.35 15.62 2.39
N GLN A 46 4.30 14.32 2.15
CA GLN A 46 4.98 13.65 1.03
C GLN A 46 4.05 13.37 -0.15
N ALA A 47 2.78 13.76 -0.09
CA ALA A 47 1.81 13.50 -1.14
C ALA A 47 2.18 14.23 -2.44
N VAL A 48 2.08 13.51 -3.56
CA VAL A 48 2.32 13.96 -4.92
C VAL A 48 0.97 14.29 -5.58
N PRO A 49 0.72 15.56 -5.94
CA PRO A 49 -0.54 15.95 -6.58
C PRO A 49 -0.79 15.19 -7.89
N GLY A 50 -2.02 14.69 -8.07
CA GLY A 50 -2.43 13.93 -9.25
C GLY A 50 -1.97 12.46 -9.26
N PHE A 51 -1.30 12.00 -8.20
CA PHE A 51 -0.93 10.61 -8.01
C PHE A 51 -1.49 10.06 -6.69
N ASP A 52 -1.26 10.77 -5.59
CA ASP A 52 -1.75 10.36 -4.27
C ASP A 52 -3.16 10.92 -4.00
N ASP A 53 -4.01 10.09 -3.41
CA ASP A 53 -5.32 10.48 -2.88
C ASP A 53 -5.25 10.75 -1.38
N ILE A 54 -5.52 11.99 -0.98
CA ILE A 54 -5.59 12.37 0.44
C ILE A 54 -7.02 12.11 0.95
N ILE A 55 -7.16 11.14 1.85
CA ILE A 55 -8.42 10.80 2.53
C ILE A 55 -8.63 11.76 3.71
N ARG A 56 -9.87 12.27 3.87
CA ARG A 56 -10.29 13.15 4.98
C ARG A 56 -11.28 12.45 5.90
#